data_AF-A0A832H5Z8-F1
#
_entry.id   AF-A0A832H5Z8-F1
#
_cell.length_a   1.000
_cell.length_b   1.000
_cell.length_c   1.000
_cell.angle_alpha   90.00
_cell.angle_beta   90.00
_cell.angle_gamma   90.00
#
_symmetry.space_group_name_H-M   'P 1'
#
loop_
_entity.id
_entity.type
_entity.pdbx_description
1 polymer ?
#
loop_
_entity_poly.entity_id
_entity_poly.type
_entity_poly.pdbx_seq_one_letter_code
_entity_poly.pdbx_strand_id
1 'polypeptide(L)' 'MEFKFYLHNAVCLGMRYGQELYGLIREVRTQARLDAYQLGHELLLQGLPVLMTASRQRYALWINLRNPAVKQVELLKTV' A
#
# COMPACT_ATOMS: atom_id res chain seq x y z
N MET A 1 12.31 4.47 -3.23
CA MET A 1 12.19 5.95 -3.14
C MET A 1 10.71 6.29 -3.03
N GLU A 2 10.33 7.07 -2.03
CA GLU A 2 8.95 7.52 -1.81
C GLU A 2 8.65 8.80 -2.59
N PHE A 3 7.39 9.01 -2.97
CA PHE A 3 6.89 10.20 -3.65
C PHE A 3 5.43 10.46 -3.26
N LYS A 4 4.93 11.67 -3.49
CA LYS A 4 3.51 12.01 -3.34
C LYS A 4 2.85 12.12 -4.70
N PHE A 5 1.59 11.74 -4.81
CA PHE A 5 0.80 11.87 -6.04
C PHE A 5 -0.66 12.18 -5.70
N TYR A 6 -1.41 12.65 -6.69
CA TYR A 6 -2.82 13.03 -6.51
C TYR A 6 -3.74 11.97 -7.10
N LEU A 7 -4.66 11.43 -6.29
CA LEU A 7 -5.68 10.47 -6.70
C LEU A 7 -6.94 10.62 -5.83
N HIS A 8 -8.13 10.42 -6.40
CA HIS A 8 -9.41 10.51 -5.69
C HIS A 8 -9.57 11.79 -4.85
N ASN A 9 -9.20 12.93 -5.44
CA ASN A 9 -9.26 14.25 -4.79
C ASN A 9 -8.38 14.39 -3.53
N ALA A 10 -7.36 13.55 -3.38
CA ALA A 10 -6.47 13.54 -2.22
C ALA A 10 -5.00 13.35 -2.63
N VAL A 11 -4.09 13.82 -1.77
CA VAL A 11 -2.65 13.55 -1.90
C VAL A 11 -2.34 12.21 -1.23
N CYS A 12 -1.89 11.24 -2.01
CA CYS A 12 -1.52 9.91 -1.56
C CYS A 12 0.00 9.75 -1.49
N LEU A 13 0.44 8.81 -0.65
CA LEU A 13 1.84 8.41 -0.60
C LEU A 13 2.09 7.23 -1.55
N GLY A 14 3.16 7.31 -2.32
CA GLY A 14 3.61 6.25 -3.21
C GLY A 14 5.08 5.90 -3.01
N MET A 15 5.46 4.72 -3.49
CA MET A 15 6.85 4.28 -3.50
C MET A 15 7.20 3.62 -4.83
N ARG A 16 8.46 3.78 -5.24
CA ARG A 16 9.07 3.00 -6.32
C ARG A 16 9.83 1.82 -5.73
N TYR A 17 9.54 0.62 -6.23
CA TYR A 17 10.28 -0.61 -5.94
C TYR A 17 10.51 -1.37 -7.25
N GLY A 18 11.77 -1.64 -7.58
CA GLY A 18 12.14 -2.14 -8.91
C GLY A 18 11.71 -1.17 -10.01
N GLN A 19 10.99 -1.69 -11.00
CA GLN A 19 10.44 -0.95 -12.14
C GLN A 19 8.95 -0.59 -11.97
N GLU A 20 8.42 -0.80 -10.78
CA GLU A 20 7.00 -0.69 -10.47
C GLU A 20 6.74 0.45 -9.47
N LEU A 21 5.53 1.01 -9.57
CA LEU A 21 5.05 2.06 -8.68
C LEU A 21 3.94 1.50 -7.82
N TYR A 22 3.99 1.84 -6.53
CA TYR A 22 3.02 1.38 -5.55
C TYR A 22 2.42 2.56 -4.80
N GLY A 23 1.14 2.45 -4.42
CA GLY A 23 0.44 3.38 -3.54
C GLY A 23 0.30 2.77 -2.15
N LEU A 24 0.44 3.59 -1.11
CA LEU A 24 0.24 3.17 0.26
C LEU A 24 -1.25 2.95 0.53
N ILE A 25 -1.61 1.79 1.08
CA ILE A 25 -2.99 1.44 1.42
C ILE A 25 -3.19 1.57 2.93
N ARG A 26 -2.23 1.04 3.70
CA ARG A 26 -2.36 0.94 5.15
C ARG A 26 -0.99 0.94 5.82
N GLU A 27 -0.91 1.59 6.97
CA GLU A 27 0.16 1.39 7.94
C GLU A 27 -0.41 0.78 9.22
N VAL A 28 0.30 -0.20 9.78
CA VAL A 28 -0.03 -0.78 11.09
C VAL A 28 1.20 -0.80 11.98
N ARG A 29 0.99 -0.64 13.29
CA ARG A 29 2.08 -0.76 14.27
C ARG A 29 2.60 -2.19 14.32
N THR A 30 3.86 -2.37 14.72
CA THR A 30 4.51 -3.69 14.81
C THR A 30 3.72 -4.71 15.64
N GLN A 31 2.97 -4.29 16.67
CA GLN A 31 2.12 -5.19 17.46
C GLN A 31 0.96 -5.80 16.65
N ALA A 32 0.49 -5.11 15.61
CA ALA A 32 -0.59 -5.53 14.72
C ALA A 32 -0.06 -6.13 13.40
N ARG A 33 1.13 -6.75 13.42
CA ARG A 33 1.75 -7.32 12.22
C ARG A 33 0.88 -8.39 11.54
N LEU A 34 0.14 -9.18 12.34
CA LEU A 34 -0.73 -10.24 11.81
C LEU A 34 -1.83 -9.63 10.94
N ASP A 35 -2.40 -8.50 11.34
CA ASP A 35 -3.41 -7.78 10.55
C ASP A 35 -2.85 -7.32 9.20
N ALA A 36 -1.58 -6.87 9.16
CA ALA A 36 -0.92 -6.52 7.90
C ALA A 36 -0.74 -7.74 6.98
N TYR A 37 -0.35 -8.89 7.54
CA TYR A 37 -0.22 -10.13 6.77
C TYR A 37 -1.56 -10.64 6.27
N GLN A 38 -2.58 -10.64 7.12
CA GLN A 38 -3.91 -11.07 6.76
C GLN A 38 -4.48 -10.20 5.63
N LEU A 39 -4.42 -8.87 5.78
CA LEU A 39 -4.88 -7.95 4.73
C LEU A 39 -4.07 -8.13 3.43
N GLY A 40 -2.74 -8.26 3.53
CA GLY A 40 -1.90 -8.51 2.37
C GLY A 40 -2.27 -9.81 1.65
N HIS A 41 -2.54 -10.88 2.40
CA HIS A 41 -2.97 -12.16 1.87
C HIS A 41 -4.34 -12.08 1.18
N GLU A 42 -5.32 -11.43 1.81
CA GLU A 42 -6.66 -11.21 1.23
C GLU A 42 -6.60 -10.44 -0.10
N LEU A 43 -5.75 -9.40 -0.19
CA LEU A 43 -5.54 -8.65 -1.43
C LEU A 43 -4.85 -9.49 -2.51
N LEU A 44 -3.87 -10.32 -2.13
CA LEU A 44 -3.24 -11.25 -3.08
C LEU A 44 -4.24 -12.28 -3.63
N LEU A 45 -5.14 -12.80 -2.80
CA LEU A 45 -6.20 -13.72 -3.23
C LEU A 45 -7.18 -13.07 -4.22
N GLN A 46 -7.34 -11.75 -4.16
CA GLN A 46 -8.12 -10.97 -5.12
C GLN A 46 -7.35 -10.63 -6.41
N GLY A 47 -6.12 -11.13 -6.57
CA GLY A 47 -5.28 -10.86 -7.74
C GLY A 47 -4.67 -9.45 -7.73
N LEU A 48 -4.57 -8.81 -6.55
CA LEU A 48 -3.95 -7.50 -6.38
C LEU A 48 -2.50 -7.69 -5.91
N PRO A 49 -1.50 -7.41 -6.76
CA PRO A 49 -0.11 -7.47 -6.34
C PRO A 49 0.14 -6.41 -5.27
N VAL A 50 0.47 -6.87 -4.08
CA VAL A 50 0.84 -6.02 -2.95
C VAL A 50 2.29 -6.24 -2.56
N LEU A 51 2.86 -5.20 -1.97
CA LEU A 51 4.18 -5.21 -1.37
C LEU A 51 4.05 -4.83 0.09
N MET A 52 4.80 -5.48 0.96
CA MET A 52 4.87 -5.12 2.37
C MET A 52 6.28 -4.67 2.72
N THR A 53 6.40 -3.48 3.30
CA THR A 53 7.65 -3.03 3.91
C THR A 53 7.52 -3.05 5.43
N ALA A 54 8.65 -3.30 6.09
CA ALA A 54 8.73 -3.33 7.54
C ALA A 54 9.79 -2.33 8.02
N SER A 55 9.48 -1.67 9.13
CA SER A 55 10.41 -0.86 9.91
C SER A 55 10.36 -1.32 11.36
N ARG A 56 11.19 -0.74 12.24
CA ARG A 56 11.16 -1.08 13.67
C ARG A 56 9.81 -0.81 14.34
N GLN A 57 9.04 0.15 13.82
CA GLN A 57 7.82 0.65 14.47
C GLN A 57 6.52 0.30 13.72
N ARG A 58 6.59 0.04 12.43
CA ARG A 58 5.43 -0.15 11.56
C ARG A 58 5.67 -1.09 10.40
N TYR A 59 4.59 -1.71 9.95
CA TYR A 59 4.45 -2.36 8.66
C TYR A 59 3.60 -1.48 7.75
N ALA A 60 4.01 -1.34 6.50
CA ALA A 60 3.27 -0.61 5.48
C ALA A 60 2.92 -1.56 4.34
N LEU A 61 1.66 -1.50 3.91
CA LEU A 61 1.12 -2.30 2.82
C LEU A 61 0.86 -1.42 1.61
N TRP A 62 1.41 -1.82 0.48
CA TRP A 62 1.46 -1.06 -0.75
C TRP A 62 0.80 -1.85 -1.87
N ILE A 63 0.04 -1.20 -2.75
CA ILE A 63 -0.60 -1.82 -3.92
C ILE A 63 0.04 -1.30 -5.20
N ASN A 64 0.25 -2.18 -6.18
CA ASN A 64 0.78 -1.77 -7.47
C ASN A 64 -0.21 -0.83 -8.21
N LEU A 65 0.24 0.37 -8.59
CA LEU A 65 -0.58 1.40 -9.22
C LEU A 65 -0.95 1.11 -10.68
N ARG A 66 -0.25 0.17 -11.34
CA ARG A 66 -0.62 -0.29 -12.70
C ARG A 66 -1.80 -1.26 -12.67
N ASN A 67 -2.10 -1.86 -11.52
CA ASN A 67 -3.27 -2.72 -11.42
C ASN A 67 -4.54 -1.84 -11.54
N PRO A 68 -5.41 -2.10 -12.53
CA PRO A 68 -6.61 -1.27 -12.74
C PRO A 68 -7.58 -1.30 -11.57
N ALA A 69 -7.56 -2.37 -10.76
CA ALA A 69 -8.40 -2.48 -9.57
C ALA A 69 -7.95 -1.57 -8.42
N VAL A 70 -6.79 -0.90 -8.53
CA VAL A 70 -6.37 0.11 -7.53
C VAL A 70 -7.38 1.25 -7.39
N LYS A 71 -8.18 1.52 -8.43
CA LYS A 71 -9.27 2.49 -8.41
C LYS A 71 -10.39 2.12 -7.42
N GLN A 72 -10.46 0.86 -7.02
CA GLN A 72 -11.46 0.31 -6.10
C GLN A 72 -10.94 0.20 -4.67
N VAL A 73 -9.65 0.44 -4.45
CA VAL A 73 -8.99 0.34 -3.14
C VAL A 73 -8.78 1.74 -2.57
N GLU A 74 -9.11 1.93 -1.29
CA GLU A 74 -8.87 3.19 -0.61
C GLU A 74 -7.37 3.31 -0.26
N LEU A 75 -6.69 4.28 -0.88
CA LEU A 75 -5.31 4.61 -0.57
C LEU A 75 -5.23 5.50 0.66
N LEU A 76 -4.14 5.34 1.42
CA LEU A 76 -3.85 6.18 2.56
C LEU A 76 -3.61 7.62 2.08
N LYS A 77 -4.43 8.53 2.61
CA LYS A 77 -4.37 9.95 2.32
C LYS A 77 -3.36 10.60 3.27
N THR A 78 -2.55 11.49 2.74
CA THR A 78 -1.66 12.34 3.53
C THR A 78 -2.47 13.55 3.98
N VAL A 79 -2.49 13.83 5.29
CA VAL A 79 -3.02 15.09 5.85
C VAL A 79 -2.15 16.25 5.42
#